data_AF-A0A6I6EFH1-F1
#
_entry.id   AF-A0A6I6EFH1-F1
#
_cell.length_a   1.000
_cell.length_b   1.000
_cell.length_c   1.000
_cell.angle_alpha   90.00
_cell.angle_beta   90.00
_cell.angle_gamma   90.00
#
_symmetry.space_group_name_H-M   'P 1'
#
loop_
_entity.id
_entity.type
_entity.pdbx_description
1 polymer ?
#
loop_
_entity_poly.entity_id
_entity_poly.type
_entity_poly.pdbx_seq_one_letter_code
_entity_poly.pdbx_strand_id
1 'polypeptide(L)' 'MITGIVGQAGWMGMQRGLDGLSQNASEIAGAGVRPPEGSSVRDISKPLIDQTENLRQVEASAKVMQASTESFDHLIDVLA' A
#
# COMPACT_ATOMS: atom_id res chain seq x y z
N MET A 1 21.83 -1.68 12.48
CA MET A 1 21.72 -1.68 11.00
C MET A 1 20.45 -2.37 10.49
N ILE A 2 19.98 -3.47 11.09
CA ILE A 2 18.78 -4.21 10.63
C ILE A 2 17.49 -3.37 10.72
N THR A 3 17.26 -2.65 11.82
CA THR A 3 16.05 -1.83 12.05
C THR A 3 15.86 -0.72 11.00
N GLY A 4 16.95 -0.10 10.54
CA GLY A 4 16.92 0.94 9.50
C GLY A 4 16.51 0.41 8.13
N ILE A 5 16.96 -0.81 7.77
CA ILE A 5 16.60 -1.47 6.50
C ILE A 5 15.13 -1.87 6.51
N VAL A 6 14.62 -2.39 7.64
CA VAL A 6 13.21 -2.79 7.80
C VAL A 6 12.28 -1.58 7.75
N GLY A 7 12.63 -0.48 8.42
CA GLY A 7 11.88 0.78 8.32
C GLY A 7 11.84 1.33 6.90
N GLN A 8 12.97 1.31 6.18
CA GLN A 8 13.02 1.75 4.79
C GLN A 8 12.13 0.88 3.88
N ALA A 9 12.14 -0.44 4.07
CA ALA A 9 11.28 -1.36 3.32
C ALA A 9 9.80 -1.11 3.58
N GLY A 10 9.41 -0.88 4.84
CA GLY A 10 8.05 -0.48 5.23
C GLY A 10 7.64 0.83 4.56
N TRP A 11 8.47 1.87 4.63
CA TRP A 11 8.17 3.16 3.99
C TRP A 11 7.98 3.03 2.46
N MET A 12 8.92 2.36 1.77
CA MET A 12 8.83 2.16 0.32
C MET A 12 7.63 1.30 -0.08
N GLY A 13 7.24 0.33 0.75
CA GLY A 13 6.05 -0.48 0.52
C GLY A 13 4.76 0.34 0.65
N MET A 14 4.70 1.22 1.65
CA MET A 14 3.59 2.14 1.88
C MET A 14 3.44 3.13 0.71
N GLN A 15 4.53 3.75 0.28
CA GLN A 15 4.52 4.69 -0.85
C GLN A 15 4.00 4.02 -2.13
N ARG A 16 4.53 2.84 -2.48
CA ARG A 16 4.08 2.09 -3.66
C ARG A 16 2.60 1.71 -3.59
N GLY A 17 2.13 1.29 -2.41
CA GLY A 17 0.72 0.99 -2.21
C GLY A 17 -0.17 2.23 -2.40
N LEU A 18 0.23 3.38 -1.86
CA LEU A 18 -0.51 4.64 -2.03
C LEU A 18 -0.55 5.11 -3.49
N ASP A 19 0.57 5.02 -4.21
CA ASP A 19 0.63 5.34 -5.64
C ASP A 19 -0.32 4.44 -6.45
N GLY A 20 -0.29 3.13 -6.17
CA GLY A 20 -1.21 2.16 -6.78
C GLY A 20 -2.67 2.44 -6.45
N LEU A 21 -2.99 2.77 -5.19
CA LEU A 21 -4.35 3.14 -4.79
C LEU A 21 -4.86 4.36 -5.58
N SER A 22 -4.02 5.37 -5.76
CA SER A 22 -4.37 6.56 -6.54
C SER A 22 -4.64 6.23 -8.01
N GLN A 23 -3.83 5.34 -8.59
CA GLN A 23 -4.00 4.90 -9.97
C GLN A 23 -5.30 4.11 -10.16
N ASN A 24 -5.57 3.11 -9.30
CA ASN A 24 -6.79 2.32 -9.37
C ASN A 24 -8.04 3.18 -9.17
N ALA A 25 -8.00 4.15 -8.26
CA ALA A 25 -9.11 5.07 -8.02
C ALA A 25 -9.44 5.90 -9.28
N SER A 26 -8.41 6.36 -10.00
CA SER A 26 -8.57 7.07 -11.28
C SER A 26 -9.20 6.19 -12.35
N GLU A 27 -8.78 4.92 -12.45
CA GLU A 27 -9.33 3.96 -13.42
C GLU A 27 -10.80 3.62 -13.10
N ILE A 28 -11.13 3.40 -11.82
CA ILE A 28 -12.51 3.14 -11.36
C ILE A 28 -13.41 4.34 -11.65
N ALA A 29 -12.96 5.55 -11.32
CA ALA A 29 -13.74 6.78 -11.57
C ALA A 29 -13.94 7.01 -13.08
N GLY A 30 -12.91 6.77 -13.90
CA GLY A 30 -12.96 6.95 -15.36
C GLY A 30 -13.97 6.00 -16.04
N ALA A 31 -14.09 4.77 -15.56
CA ALA A 31 -15.00 3.79 -16.11
C ALA A 31 -16.49 4.18 -16.01
N GLY A 32 -16.86 4.99 -15.01
CA GLY A 32 -18.23 5.51 -14.87
C GLY A 32 -18.54 6.74 -15.74
N VAL A 33 -17.52 7.47 -16.20
CA VAL A 33 -17.70 8.76 -16.88
C VAL A 33 -17.58 8.63 -18.40
N ARG A 34 -16.65 7.81 -18.91
CA ARG A 34 -16.47 7.60 -20.34
C ARG A 34 -15.70 6.30 -20.58
N PRO A 35 -16.38 5.14 -20.64
CA PRO A 35 -15.71 3.91 -21.02
C PRO A 35 -15.09 4.11 -22.41
N PRO A 36 -13.77 3.85 -22.61
CA PRO A 36 -13.18 3.88 -23.94
C PRO A 36 -13.96 2.93 -24.86
N GLU A 37 -14.07 3.26 -26.16
CA GLU A 37 -14.81 2.42 -27.10
C GLU A 37 -14.34 0.95 -27.01
N GLY A 38 -15.25 0.05 -26.62
CA GLY A 38 -14.98 -1.37 -26.40
C GLY A 38 -14.81 -1.80 -24.94
N SER A 39 -14.78 -0.87 -23.98
CA SER A 39 -14.77 -1.21 -22.55
C SER A 39 -16.19 -1.54 -22.07
N SER A 40 -16.35 -2.67 -21.38
CA SER A 40 -17.63 -3.05 -20.79
C SER A 40 -17.67 -2.67 -19.31
N VAL A 41 -18.86 -2.58 -18.71
CA VAL A 41 -19.01 -2.39 -17.26
C VAL A 41 -18.29 -3.49 -16.43
N ARG A 42 -17.92 -4.64 -17.03
CA ARG A 42 -17.08 -5.66 -16.39
C ARG A 42 -15.60 -5.29 -16.27
N ASP A 43 -15.10 -4.27 -16.97
CA ASP A 43 -13.68 -3.90 -16.96
C ASP A 43 -13.19 -3.29 -15.65
N ILE A 44 -14.09 -2.84 -14.76
CA ILE A 44 -13.68 -2.30 -13.45
C ILE A 44 -13.25 -3.38 -12.45
N SER A 45 -13.51 -4.65 -12.75
CA SER A 45 -13.22 -5.75 -11.83
C SER A 45 -11.72 -5.82 -11.49
N LYS A 46 -10.85 -5.60 -12.48
CA LYS A 46 -9.40 -5.62 -12.26
C LYS A 46 -8.92 -4.42 -11.43
N PRO A 47 -9.24 -3.16 -11.77
CA PRO A 47 -8.94 -2.03 -10.90
C PRO A 47 -9.43 -2.17 -9.46
N LEU A 48 -10.60 -2.79 -9.22
CA LEU A 48 -11.12 -3.04 -7.87
C LEU A 48 -10.32 -4.09 -7.07
N ILE A 49 -9.89 -5.17 -7.73
CA ILE A 49 -9.02 -6.17 -7.11
C ILE A 49 -7.68 -5.55 -6.79
N ASP A 50 -7.07 -4.86 -7.76
CA ASP A 50 -5.77 -4.21 -7.62
C ASP A 50 -5.82 -3.11 -6.53
N GLN A 51 -6.94 -2.36 -6.42
CA GLN A 51 -7.18 -1.41 -5.32
C GLN A 51 -7.13 -2.10 -3.95
N THR A 52 -7.72 -3.29 -3.83
CA THR A 52 -7.73 -4.07 -2.58
C THR A 52 -6.34 -4.60 -2.25
N GLU A 53 -5.58 -5.05 -3.24
CA GLU A 53 -4.20 -5.51 -3.07
C GLU A 53 -3.29 -4.36 -2.63
N ASN A 54 -3.41 -3.20 -3.25
CA ASN A 54 -2.66 -2.00 -2.88
C ASN A 54 -3.01 -1.51 -1.46
N LEU A 55 -4.28 -1.59 -1.05
CA LEU A 55 -4.68 -1.31 0.33
C LEU A 55 -3.96 -2.25 1.32
N ARG A 56 -4.00 -3.56 1.05
CA ARG A 56 -3.31 -4.56 1.88
C ARG A 56 -1.80 -4.34 1.92
N GLN A 57 -1.20 -3.89 0.83
CA GLN A 57 0.23 -3.55 0.77
C GLN A 57 0.56 -2.37 1.72
N VAL A 58 -0.28 -1.32 1.75
CA VAL A 58 -0.14 -0.20 2.69
C VAL A 58 -0.25 -0.69 4.13
N GLU A 59 -1.30 -1.48 4.44
CA GLU A 59 -1.54 -2.02 5.79
C GLU A 59 -0.39 -2.93 6.27
N ALA A 60 0.10 -3.82 5.41
CA ALA A 60 1.22 -4.70 5.72
C ALA A 60 2.49 -3.90 5.98
N SER A 61 2.74 -2.87 5.16
CA SER A 61 3.90 -1.99 5.30
C SER A 61 3.84 -1.15 6.58
N ALA A 62 2.65 -0.69 6.97
CA ALA A 62 2.43 0.00 8.24
C ALA A 62 2.73 -0.92 9.45
N LYS A 63 2.32 -2.20 9.40
CA LYS A 63 2.65 -3.18 10.44
C LYS A 63 4.15 -3.43 10.55
N VAL A 64 4.87 -3.46 9.43
CA VAL A 64 6.34 -3.59 9.43
C VAL A 64 7.00 -2.38 10.10
N MET A 65 6.53 -1.18 9.82
CA MET A 65 7.00 0.05 10.49
C MET A 65 6.74 -0.01 12.00
N GLN A 66 5.52 -0.38 12.40
CA GLN A 66 5.15 -0.51 13.80
C GLN A 66 6.04 -1.52 14.53
N ALA A 67 6.21 -2.73 13.98
CA ALA A 67 7.05 -3.77 14.57
C ALA A 67 8.53 -3.33 14.67
N SER A 68 9.02 -2.54 13.70
CA SER A 68 10.36 -1.96 13.74
C SER A 68 10.53 -0.97 14.89
N THR A 69 9.53 -0.10 15.10
CA THR A 69 9.52 0.85 16.23
C THR A 69 9.41 0.13 17.57
N GLU A 70 8.46 -0.81 17.72
CA GLU A 70 8.29 -1.59 18.97
C GLU A 70 9.57 -2.37 19.32
N SER A 71 10.23 -2.96 18.32
CA SER A 71 11.51 -3.65 18.54
C SER A 71 12.62 -2.69 18.98
N PHE A 72 12.63 -1.46 18.45
CA PHE A 72 13.60 -0.45 18.84
C PHE A 72 13.36 0.02 20.28
N ASP A 73 12.13 0.32 20.64
CA ASP A 73 11.75 0.74 21.99
C ASP A 73 12.09 -0.34 23.02
N HIS A 74 11.80 -1.61 22.73
CA HIS A 74 12.21 -2.73 23.57
C HIS A 74 13.74 -2.83 23.76
N LEU A 75 14.53 -2.52 22.72
CA LEU A 75 15.99 -2.50 22.86
C LEU A 75 16.46 -1.35 23.75
N ILE A 76 15.82 -0.18 23.69
CA ILE A 76 16.12 0.94 24.57
C ILE A 76 15.78 0.59 26.02
N ASP A 77 14.59 0.02 26.28
CA ASP A 77 14.15 -0.38 27.61
C ASP A 77 15.10 -1.39 28.28
N VAL A 78 15.69 -2.30 27.51
CA VAL A 78 16.65 -3.30 28.03
C VAL A 78 18.03 -2.69 28.34
N LEU A 79 18.40 -1.60 27.66
CA LEU A 79 19.71 -0.94 27.83
C LEU A 79 19.70 0.17 28.90
N ALA A 80 18.52 0.70 29.25
CA ALA A 80 18.33 1.74 30.26
C ALA A 80 18.41 1.18 31.70
#